data_AF-A0A370VQ32-F1
#
_entry.id   AF-A0A370VQ32-F1
#
_cell.length_a   1.000
_cell.length_b   1.000
_cell.length_c   1.000
_cell.angle_alpha   90.00
_cell.angle_beta   90.00
_cell.angle_gamma   90.00
#
_symmetry.space_group_name_H-M   'P 1'
#
loop_
_entity.id
_entity.type
_entity.pdbx_description
1 polymer ?
#
loop_
_entity_poly.entity_id
_entity_poly.type
_entity_poly.pdbx_seq_one_letter_code
_entity_poly.pdbx_strand_id
1 'polypeptide(L)'
;MIVYELTLPGHPPGWSACRHLSCEAEFRIHVRRFDSAALDAALEQGPEAVRAYIERSGADGVPHVPACPFRFLPPDLLALGTEEEILRYRGKILALVKEDLL
;
A
#
# COMPACT_ATOMS: atom_id res chain seq x y z
N MET A 1 25.15 14.58 13.58
CA MET A 1 25.04 13.11 13.42
C MET A 1 24.31 12.87 12.11
N ILE A 2 25.03 12.45 11.07
CA ILE A 2 24.45 12.23 9.74
C ILE A 2 23.95 10.79 9.72
N VAL A 3 22.62 10.61 9.66
CA VAL A 3 22.00 9.30 9.46
C VAL A 3 22.20 8.95 8.00
N TYR A 4 23.11 8.01 7.71
CA TYR A 4 23.22 7.45 6.38
C TYR A 4 21.98 6.58 6.16
N GLU A 5 21.04 7.07 5.34
CA GLU A 5 19.95 6.25 4.81
C GLU A 5 20.58 5.11 4.00
N LEU A 6 20.56 3.91 4.57
CA LEU A 6 20.99 2.67 3.92
C LEU A 6 20.02 2.38 2.76
N THR A 7 20.33 2.94 1.59
CA THR A 7 19.77 2.49 0.33
C THR A 7 20.27 1.08 0.05
N LEU A 8 19.37 0.11 -0.04
CA LEU A 8 19.70 -1.18 -0.65
C LEU A 8 20.28 -0.91 -2.05
N PRO A 9 21.35 -1.60 -2.48
CA PRO A 9 21.86 -1.47 -3.83
C PRO A 9 20.73 -1.76 -4.84
N GLY A 10 20.31 -0.75 -5.60
CA GLY A 10 19.25 -0.84 -6.61
C GLY A 10 17.91 -0.17 -6.28
N HIS A 11 17.68 0.30 -5.04
CA HIS A 11 16.43 0.98 -4.67
C HIS A 11 16.71 2.21 -3.78
N PRO A 12 16.85 3.43 -4.33
CA PRO A 12 16.87 4.65 -3.51
C PRO A 12 15.55 4.79 -2.72
N PRO A 13 15.47 5.59 -1.63
CA PRO A 13 14.19 6.10 -1.15
C PRO A 13 13.49 6.74 -2.34
N GLY A 14 12.57 5.98 -2.91
CA GLY A 14 12.00 6.24 -4.21
C GLY A 14 10.73 7.02 -4.01
N TRP A 15 10.59 8.09 -4.78
CA TRP A 15 9.24 8.48 -5.17
C TRP A 15 8.68 7.33 -6.00
N SER A 16 7.50 6.88 -5.64
CA SER A 16 6.71 5.93 -6.42
C SER A 16 5.43 6.63 -6.85
N ALA A 17 4.92 6.25 -8.01
CA ALA A 17 3.64 6.71 -8.52
C ALA A 17 2.61 5.58 -8.41
N CYS A 18 1.35 5.96 -8.21
CA CYS A 18 0.24 5.03 -8.33
C CYS A 18 0.24 4.41 -9.73
N ARG A 19 0.06 3.08 -9.81
CA ARG A 19 0.03 2.36 -11.08
C ARG A 19 -1.33 2.41 -11.79
N HIS A 20 -2.34 3.06 -11.19
CA HIS A 20 -3.65 3.18 -11.81
C HIS A 20 -3.66 4.29 -12.86
N LEU A 21 -4.12 3.98 -14.09
CA LEU A 21 -4.07 4.87 -15.26
C LEU A 21 -4.66 6.27 -15.03
N SER A 22 -5.68 6.40 -14.19
CA SER A 22 -6.35 7.69 -13.89
C SER A 22 -5.82 8.37 -12.63
N CYS A 23 -4.74 7.87 -12.02
CA CYS A 23 -4.22 8.37 -10.75
C CYS A 23 -2.75 8.74 -10.84
N GLU A 24 -2.45 10.03 -10.74
CA GLU A 24 -1.10 10.60 -10.80
C GLU A 24 -0.48 10.78 -9.39
N ALA A 25 -0.97 10.04 -8.39
CA ALA A 25 -0.51 10.20 -7.02
C ALA A 25 0.94 9.74 -6.88
N GLU A 26 1.80 10.61 -6.34
CA GLU A 26 3.17 10.29 -6.00
C GLU A 26 3.35 10.22 -4.49
N PHE A 27 4.12 9.25 -4.02
CA PHE A 27 4.36 9.02 -2.61
C PHE A 27 5.78 8.51 -2.36
N ARG A 28 6.31 8.84 -1.18
CA ARG A 28 7.63 8.38 -0.76
C ARG A 28 7.49 7.00 -0.15
N ILE A 29 8.29 6.05 -0.63
CA ILE A 29 8.43 4.75 0.03
C ILE A 29 9.73 4.68 0.80
N HIS A 30 9.63 4.25 2.05
CA HIS A 30 10.80 3.81 2.80
C HIS A 30 11.06 2.37 2.37
N VAL A 31 12.14 2.15 1.60
CA VAL A 31 12.45 0.83 1.04
C VAL A 31 12.71 -0.18 2.15
N ARG A 32 11.64 -0.86 2.56
CA ARG A 32 11.63 -2.14 3.25
C ARG A 32 10.75 -3.03 2.38
N ARG A 33 11.14 -4.29 2.21
CA ARG A 33 10.36 -5.26 1.44
C ARG A 33 8.91 -5.23 1.95
N PHE A 34 7.94 -5.14 1.04
CA PHE A 34 6.52 -5.23 1.39
C PHE A 34 6.31 -6.50 2.21
N ASP A 35 5.95 -6.33 3.49
CA ASP A 35 5.70 -7.44 4.40
C ASP A 35 4.27 -7.95 4.20
N SER A 36 4.12 -8.81 3.19
CA SER A 36 2.86 -9.45 2.87
C SER A 36 2.30 -10.28 4.03
N ALA A 37 3.16 -10.80 4.92
CA ALA A 37 2.73 -11.62 6.04
C ALA A 37 1.90 -10.82 7.05
N ALA A 38 2.25 -9.56 7.30
CA ALA A 38 1.48 -8.69 8.19
C ALA A 38 0.09 -8.36 7.61
N LEU A 39 -0.03 -8.15 6.30
CA LEU A 39 -1.31 -7.94 5.64
C LEU A 39 -2.15 -9.22 5.61
N ASP A 40 -1.57 -10.37 5.29
CA ASP A 40 -2.27 -11.65 5.31
C ASP A 40 -2.77 -11.99 6.74
N ALA A 41 -1.96 -11.76 7.76
CA ALA A 41 -2.39 -11.94 9.16
C ALA A 41 -3.53 -10.99 9.57
N ALA A 42 -3.55 -9.75 9.05
CA ALA A 42 -4.66 -8.84 9.28
C ALA A 42 -5.94 -9.31 8.58
N LEU A 43 -5.83 -9.83 7.35
CA LEU A 43 -6.94 -10.37 6.58
C LEU A 43 -7.58 -11.59 7.27
N GLU A 44 -6.78 -12.43 7.92
CA GLU A 44 -7.26 -13.58 8.71
C GLU A 44 -7.97 -13.17 10.00
N GLN A 45 -7.52 -12.08 10.64
CA GLN A 45 -8.14 -11.54 11.86
C GLN A 45 -9.48 -10.84 11.61
N GLY A 46 -9.72 -10.38 10.38
CA GLY A 46 -11.00 -9.81 9.96
C GLY A 46 -10.97 -8.29 9.72
N PRO A 47 -12.14 -7.67 9.50
CA PRO A 47 -12.24 -6.32 8.90
C PRO A 47 -11.63 -5.21 9.76
N GLU A 48 -11.74 -5.28 11.09
CA GLU A 48 -11.16 -4.28 12.00
C GLU A 48 -9.63 -4.29 11.97
N ALA A 49 -9.03 -5.48 11.94
CA ALA A 49 -7.59 -5.64 11.83
C ALA A 49 -7.05 -5.13 10.49
N VAL A 50 -7.79 -5.35 9.40
CA VAL A 50 -7.48 -4.81 8.07
C VAL A 50 -7.54 -3.29 8.07
N ARG A 51 -8.59 -2.67 8.63
CA ARG A 51 -8.69 -1.20 8.75
C ARG A 51 -7.52 -0.62 9.54
N ALA A 52 -7.21 -1.20 10.70
CA ALA A 52 -6.07 -0.77 11.52
C ALA A 52 -4.71 -0.99 10.81
N TYR A 53 -4.60 -2.00 9.95
CA TYR A 53 -3.41 -2.19 9.13
C TYR A 53 -3.29 -1.10 8.06
N ILE A 54 -4.38 -0.79 7.33
CA ILE A 54 -4.42 0.25 6.30
C ILE A 54 -4.03 1.62 6.91
N GLU A 55 -4.63 1.99 8.03
CA GLU A 55 -4.33 3.24 8.74
C GLU A 55 -2.84 3.34 9.13
N ARG A 56 -2.27 2.26 9.68
CA ARG A 56 -0.84 2.22 10.06
C ARG A 56 0.10 2.17 8.86
N SER A 57 -0.35 1.66 7.71
CA SER A 57 0.45 1.58 6.49
C SER A 57 0.65 2.93 5.81
N GLY A 58 -0.11 3.96 6.20
CA GLY A 58 -0.05 5.28 5.60
C GLY A 58 -0.75 5.37 4.23
N ALA A 59 -1.65 4.44 3.91
CA ALA A 59 -2.43 4.47 2.67
C ALA A 59 -3.20 5.79 2.51
N ASP A 60 -3.80 6.29 3.59
CA ASP A 60 -4.54 7.57 3.61
C ASP A 60 -3.64 8.80 3.42
N GLY A 61 -2.33 8.65 3.59
CA GLY A 61 -1.34 9.70 3.35
C GLY A 61 -0.98 9.87 1.88
N VAL A 62 -1.41 8.96 1.00
CA VAL A 62 -1.16 9.04 -0.44
C VAL A 62 -2.26 9.87 -1.11
N PRO A 63 -1.94 10.94 -1.87
CA PRO A 63 -2.92 11.85 -2.45
C PRO A 63 -3.57 11.26 -3.71
N HIS A 64 -4.25 10.12 -3.57
CA HIS A 64 -5.02 9.50 -4.64
C HIS A 64 -6.22 10.36 -5.05
N VAL A 65 -6.58 10.31 -6.34
CA VAL A 65 -7.88 10.82 -6.78
C VAL A 65 -9.00 10.01 -6.13
N PRO A 66 -10.16 10.59 -5.78
CA PRO A 66 -11.22 9.90 -5.05
C PRO A 66 -11.69 8.59 -5.70
N ALA A 67 -11.72 8.55 -7.04
CA ALA A 67 -12.13 7.37 -7.80
C ALA A 67 -11.05 6.28 -7.94
N CYS A 68 -9.85 6.48 -7.38
CA CYS A 68 -8.77 5.51 -7.52
C CYS A 68 -9.08 4.21 -6.76
N PRO A 69 -9.11 3.05 -7.43
CA PRO A 69 -9.45 1.77 -6.82
C PRO A 69 -8.35 1.23 -5.90
N PHE A 70 -7.22 1.93 -5.81
CA PHE A 70 -6.04 1.56 -5.03
C PHE A 70 -5.83 2.47 -3.82
N ARG A 71 -6.71 3.43 -3.57
CA ARG A 71 -6.52 4.47 -2.54
C ARG A 71 -6.36 3.96 -1.11
N PHE A 72 -6.88 2.77 -0.83
CA PHE A 72 -6.84 2.11 0.47
C PHE A 72 -5.74 1.03 0.55
N LEU A 73 -4.95 0.86 -0.51
CA LEU A 73 -3.87 -0.13 -0.53
C LEU A 73 -2.60 0.44 0.10
N PRO A 74 -1.82 -0.40 0.79
CA PRO A 74 -0.54 0.02 1.35
C PRO A 74 0.39 0.60 0.26
N PRO A 75 1.08 1.72 0.52
CA PRO A 75 2.04 2.32 -0.41
C PRO A 75 3.14 1.33 -0.84
N ASP A 76 3.62 0.51 0.09
CA ASP A 76 4.66 -0.49 -0.17
C ASP A 76 4.16 -1.58 -1.14
N LEU A 77 2.89 -1.99 -1.06
CA LEU A 77 2.28 -2.92 -2.01
C LEU A 77 2.18 -2.30 -3.41
N LEU A 78 1.79 -1.03 -3.49
CA LEU A 78 1.68 -0.31 -4.77
C LEU A 78 3.03 -0.10 -5.45
N ALA A 79 4.07 0.18 -4.66
CA ALA A 79 5.40 0.45 -5.18
C ALA A 79 6.17 -0.84 -5.54
N LEU A 80 6.10 -1.87 -4.68
CA LEU A 80 6.96 -3.05 -4.76
C LEU A 80 6.23 -4.32 -5.22
N GLY A 81 4.90 -4.38 -5.11
CA GLY A 81 4.12 -5.55 -5.51
C GLY A 81 4.04 -5.75 -7.02
N THR A 82 3.77 -6.99 -7.43
CA THR A 82 3.36 -7.28 -8.82
C THR A 82 1.91 -6.84 -9.05
N GLU A 83 1.51 -6.71 -10.31
CA GLU A 83 0.11 -6.40 -10.64
C GLU A 83 -0.86 -7.46 -10.10
N GLU A 84 -0.49 -8.74 -10.20
CA GLU A 84 -1.27 -9.85 -9.65
C GLU A 84 -1.45 -9.74 -8.14
N GLU A 85 -0.39 -9.37 -7.40
CA GLU A 85 -0.45 -9.18 -5.95
C GLU A 85 -1.36 -8.01 -5.58
N ILE A 86 -1.22 -6.87 -6.27
CA ILE A 86 -2.05 -5.68 -6.06
C ILE A 86 -3.53 -6.04 -6.26
N LEU A 87 -3.87 -6.70 -7.37
CA LEU A 87 -5.24 -7.09 -7.68
C LEU A 87 -5.78 -8.12 -6.68
N ARG A 88 -4.96 -9.09 -6.27
CA ARG A 88 -5.32 -10.11 -5.28
C ARG A 88 -5.66 -9.47 -3.94
N TYR A 89 -4.79 -8.62 -3.38
CA TYR A 89 -5.02 -7.99 -2.09
C TYR A 89 -6.17 -7.00 -2.14
N ARG A 90 -6.32 -6.26 -3.25
CA ARG A 90 -7.52 -5.44 -3.49
C ARG A 90 -8.79 -6.27 -3.37
N GLY A 91 -8.86 -7.41 -4.04
CA GLY A 91 -10.02 -8.30 -3.98
C GLY A 91 -10.31 -8.80 -2.56
N LYS A 92 -9.28 -9.25 -1.83
CA LYS A 92 -9.42 -9.71 -0.45
C LYS A 92 -9.92 -8.60 0.50
N ILE A 93 -9.35 -7.40 0.40
CA ILE A 93 -9.74 -6.26 1.24
C ILE A 93 -11.18 -5.82 0.94
N LEU A 94 -11.55 -5.68 -0.34
CA LEU A 94 -12.91 -5.30 -0.73
C LEU A 94 -13.96 -6.33 -0.31
N ALA A 95 -13.63 -7.62 -0.34
CA ALA A 95 -14.53 -8.68 0.12
C ALA A 95 -14.81 -8.59 1.62
N LEU A 96 -13.84 -8.15 2.42
CA LEU A 96 -13.93 -8.06 3.88
C LEU A 96 -14.51 -6.73 4.37
N VAL A 97 -14.15 -5.61 3.74
CA VAL A 97 -14.46 -4.25 4.23
C VAL A 97 -15.57 -3.59 3.39
N LYS A 98 -16.47 -4.40 2.79
CA LYS A 98 -17.56 -3.98 1.88
C LYS A 98 -17.97 -2.50 2.02
N GLU A 99 -17.79 -1.76 0.92
CA GLU A 99 -18.33 -0.42 0.62
C GLU A 99 -17.92 0.77 1.52
N ASP A 100 -17.44 0.59 2.75
CA ASP A 100 -17.00 1.71 3.61
C ASP A 100 -15.73 2.44 3.10
N LEU A 101 -15.01 1.84 2.15
CA LEU A 101 -13.76 2.37 1.58
C LEU A 101 -13.91 2.94 0.16
N LEU A 102 -15.12 3.00 -0.42
CA LEU A 102 -15.45 3.60 -1.72
C LEU A 102 -16.06 5.00 -1.54
#